data_AF-A0N0X7-F1
#
_entry.id   AF-A0N0X7-F1
#
_cell.length_a   1.000
_cell.length_b   1.000
_cell.length_c   1.000
_cell.angle_alpha   90.00
_cell.angle_beta   90.00
_cell.angle_gamma   90.00
#
_symmetry.space_group_name_H-M   'P 1'
#
loop_
_entity.id
_entity.type
_entity.pdbx_description
1 polymer ?
#
loop_
_entity_poly.entity_id
_entity_poly.type
_entity_poly.pdbx_seq_one_letter_code
_entity_poly.pdbx_strand_id
1 'polypeptide(L)'
;DYTDFYSSRHHATNVGVMFRGKENALMPNWLHLPVGYHGRASSVVVSGTPIRRPLGQMRPDDSKPPVYGACKLLDFELEMAFFVGPGNKLGEPIPISKAHEHIFGMVLMNDWSARDIQKWEYVPLGPFLGKSFGTTISPWVVPMDALMPFAVSNPEQDPKPLPYLCHDQPYTFDINLSVALKGEGMSQAATICRSNFK
;
A
#
# COMPACT_ATOMS: atom_id res chain seq x y z
N ASP A 1 10.09 6.08 -10.57
CA ASP A 1 9.13 4.97 -10.43
C ASP A 1 8.21 5.17 -9.25
N TYR A 2 7.16 4.35 -9.15
CA TYR A 2 6.32 4.17 -7.96
C TYR A 2 6.29 2.67 -7.65
N THR A 3 6.56 2.30 -6.41
CA THR A 3 6.53 0.91 -5.91
C THR A 3 5.62 0.86 -4.70
N ASP A 4 4.77 -0.16 -4.67
CA ASP A 4 3.83 -0.41 -3.58
C ASP A 4 4.24 -1.69 -2.83
N PHE A 5 4.23 -1.61 -1.49
CA PHE A 5 4.65 -2.68 -0.60
C PHE A 5 3.46 -3.25 0.17
N TYR A 6 3.58 -4.52 0.57
CA TYR A 6 2.52 -5.26 1.22
C TYR A 6 2.83 -5.57 2.69
N SER A 7 3.34 -4.59 3.43
CA SER A 7 4.05 -4.80 4.70
C SER A 7 3.18 -4.79 5.97
N SER A 8 1.87 -4.57 5.87
CA SER A 8 0.97 -4.70 7.04
C SER A 8 0.55 -6.16 7.25
N ARG A 9 0.98 -6.78 8.36
CA ARG A 9 0.66 -8.18 8.69
C ARG A 9 -0.84 -8.42 8.81
N HIS A 10 -1.56 -7.50 9.45
CA HIS A 10 -3.00 -7.60 9.62
C HIS A 10 -3.73 -7.48 8.27
N HIS A 11 -3.33 -6.53 7.43
CA HIS A 11 -3.88 -6.40 6.09
C HIS A 11 -3.63 -7.69 5.27
N ALA A 12 -2.39 -8.16 5.23
CA ALA A 12 -2.00 -9.36 4.52
C ALA A 12 -2.77 -10.61 4.97
N THR A 13 -2.95 -10.75 6.28
CA THR A 13 -3.71 -11.83 6.89
C THR A 13 -5.20 -11.72 6.52
N ASN A 14 -5.81 -10.55 6.66
CA ASN A 14 -7.24 -10.35 6.37
C ASN A 14 -7.57 -10.66 4.90
N VAL A 15 -6.76 -10.16 3.96
CA VAL A 15 -6.88 -10.48 2.54
C VAL A 15 -6.66 -11.97 2.32
N GLY A 16 -5.63 -12.55 2.91
CA GLY A 16 -5.35 -13.98 2.84
C GLY A 16 -6.51 -14.86 3.30
N VAL A 17 -7.14 -14.52 4.42
CA VAL A 17 -8.30 -15.22 4.98
C VAL A 17 -9.45 -15.23 3.97
N MET A 18 -9.71 -14.09 3.31
CA MET A 18 -10.80 -13.97 2.32
C MET A 18 -10.56 -14.82 1.08
N PHE A 19 -9.31 -15.01 0.65
CA PHE A 19 -8.98 -15.75 -0.58
C PHE A 19 -8.61 -17.21 -0.38
N ARG A 20 -7.98 -17.57 0.74
CA ARG A 20 -7.34 -18.88 0.98
C ARG A 20 -7.76 -19.53 2.30
N GLY A 21 -8.63 -18.88 3.08
CA GLY A 21 -9.05 -19.34 4.40
C GLY A 21 -8.06 -18.99 5.50
N LYS A 22 -8.48 -19.17 6.76
CA LYS A 22 -7.73 -18.73 7.95
C LYS A 22 -6.36 -19.41 8.11
N GLU A 23 -6.26 -20.67 7.74
CA GLU A 23 -5.05 -21.48 7.93
C GLU A 23 -3.92 -21.11 6.96
N ASN A 24 -4.27 -20.61 5.76
CA ASN A 24 -3.33 -20.31 4.67
C ASN A 24 -3.30 -18.82 4.32
N ALA A 25 -3.54 -17.97 5.32
CA ALA A 25 -3.71 -16.54 5.13
C ALA A 25 -2.43 -15.88 4.58
N LEU A 26 -1.27 -16.10 5.22
CA LEU A 26 -0.01 -15.57 4.72
C LEU A 26 0.67 -16.55 3.78
N MET A 27 1.15 -16.06 2.64
CA MET A 27 2.01 -16.85 1.76
C MET A 27 3.37 -17.05 2.43
N PRO A 28 4.08 -18.18 2.18
CA PRO A 28 5.32 -18.50 2.89
C PRO A 28 6.38 -17.40 2.83
N ASN A 29 6.50 -16.70 1.71
CA ASN A 29 7.48 -15.63 1.51
C ASN A 29 7.21 -14.35 2.30
N TRP A 30 5.96 -14.12 2.76
CA TRP A 30 5.54 -12.82 3.32
C TRP A 30 6.33 -12.45 4.58
N LEU A 31 6.68 -13.43 5.42
CA LEU A 31 7.48 -13.19 6.62
C LEU A 31 8.99 -13.13 6.36
N HIS A 32 9.45 -13.42 5.13
CA HIS A 32 10.88 -13.51 4.81
C HIS A 32 11.40 -12.32 4.00
N LEU A 33 10.53 -11.61 3.28
CA LEU A 33 10.87 -10.41 2.53
C LEU A 33 9.67 -9.46 2.45
N PRO A 34 9.90 -8.13 2.36
CA PRO A 34 8.84 -7.16 2.15
C PRO A 34 8.32 -7.27 0.71
N VAL A 35 7.30 -8.09 0.50
CA VAL A 35 6.70 -8.30 -0.83
C VAL A 35 6.18 -6.95 -1.35
N GLY A 36 6.44 -6.65 -2.61
CA GLY A 36 5.98 -5.43 -3.27
C GLY A 36 5.91 -5.63 -4.79
N TYR A 37 5.33 -4.64 -5.47
CA TYR A 37 5.16 -4.64 -6.93
C TYR A 37 5.33 -3.22 -7.49
N HIS A 38 5.60 -3.14 -8.79
CA HIS A 38 5.68 -1.86 -9.48
C HIS A 38 4.28 -1.28 -9.68
N GLY A 39 4.03 -0.13 -9.05
CA GLY A 39 2.83 0.66 -9.26
C GLY A 39 2.90 1.48 -10.55
N ARG A 40 1.84 2.25 -10.84
CA ARG A 40 1.77 3.09 -12.03
C ARG A 40 2.04 4.55 -11.69
N ALA A 41 3.27 5.02 -11.93
CA ALA A 41 3.65 6.40 -11.63
C ALA A 41 2.80 7.46 -12.37
N SER A 42 2.36 7.19 -13.60
CA SER A 42 1.59 8.17 -14.41
C SER A 42 0.19 8.49 -13.85
N SER A 43 -0.34 7.68 -12.94
CA SER A 43 -1.67 7.85 -12.33
C SER A 43 -1.61 8.31 -10.88
N VAL A 44 -0.43 8.68 -10.39
CA VAL A 44 -0.28 9.33 -9.07
C VAL A 44 -0.71 10.78 -9.20
N VAL A 45 -1.74 11.17 -8.46
CA VAL A 45 -2.34 12.51 -8.50
C VAL A 45 -2.36 13.14 -7.11
N VAL A 46 -2.39 14.48 -7.08
CA VAL A 46 -2.44 15.23 -5.82
C VAL A 46 -3.85 15.20 -5.21
N SER A 47 -3.92 15.21 -3.87
CA SER A 47 -5.15 15.37 -3.09
C SER A 47 -6.09 16.43 -3.65
N GLY A 48 -7.39 16.11 -3.71
CA GLY A 48 -8.44 16.94 -4.30
C GLY A 48 -8.76 16.63 -5.77
N THR A 49 -7.90 15.86 -6.45
CA THR A 49 -8.17 15.38 -7.82
C THR A 49 -9.32 14.35 -7.81
N PRO A 50 -10.42 14.56 -8.56
CA PRO A 50 -11.50 13.57 -8.63
C PRO A 50 -11.05 12.27 -9.30
N ILE A 51 -11.38 11.13 -8.68
CA ILE A 51 -11.11 9.79 -9.24
C ILE A 51 -12.37 9.23 -9.88
N ARG A 52 -12.30 8.91 -11.17
CA ARG A 52 -13.41 8.29 -11.90
C ARG A 52 -13.42 6.79 -11.62
N ARG A 53 -14.59 6.25 -11.28
CA ARG A 53 -14.82 4.80 -11.20
C ARG A 53 -14.37 4.12 -12.50
N PRO A 54 -13.46 3.13 -12.46
CA PRO A 54 -12.96 2.51 -13.67
C PRO A 54 -14.02 1.61 -14.32
N LEU A 55 -13.91 1.49 -15.64
CA LEU A 55 -14.52 0.42 -16.42
C LEU A 55 -13.46 -0.66 -16.64
N GLY A 56 -13.86 -1.93 -16.61
CA GLY A 56 -12.92 -3.03 -16.80
C GLY A 56 -13.61 -4.36 -17.06
N GLN A 57 -12.81 -5.42 -17.14
CA GLN A 57 -13.32 -6.78 -17.13
C GLN A 57 -13.45 -7.30 -15.70
N MET A 58 -14.56 -7.95 -15.40
CA MET A 58 -14.81 -8.61 -14.13
C MET A 58 -15.44 -9.98 -14.39
N ARG A 59 -15.25 -10.93 -13.46
CA ARG A 59 -15.90 -12.23 -13.50
C ARG A 59 -16.70 -12.45 -12.21
N PRO A 60 -17.95 -11.93 -12.14
CA PRO A 60 -18.77 -12.06 -10.94
C PRO A 60 -19.35 -13.48 -10.76
N ASP A 61 -19.43 -14.27 -11.83
CA ASP A 61 -19.92 -15.64 -11.83
C ASP A 61 -18.82 -16.56 -12.39
N ASP A 62 -18.25 -17.41 -11.54
CA ASP A 62 -17.16 -18.32 -11.91
C ASP A 62 -17.60 -19.37 -12.94
N SER A 63 -18.91 -19.60 -13.11
CA SER A 63 -19.46 -20.53 -14.12
C SER A 63 -19.67 -19.89 -15.50
N LYS A 64 -19.47 -18.58 -15.65
CA LYS A 64 -19.72 -17.83 -16.89
C LYS A 64 -18.46 -17.10 -17.40
N PRO A 65 -18.44 -16.67 -18.68
CA PRO A 65 -17.41 -15.78 -19.21
C PRO A 65 -17.38 -14.43 -18.46
N PRO A 66 -16.23 -13.72 -18.45
CA PRO A 66 -16.14 -12.38 -17.87
C PRO A 66 -17.02 -11.38 -18.63
N VAL A 67 -17.38 -10.30 -17.95
CA VAL A 67 -18.17 -9.20 -18.48
C VAL A 67 -17.40 -7.89 -18.42
N TYR A 68 -17.69 -6.98 -19.34
CA TYR A 68 -17.17 -5.60 -19.32
C TYR A 68 -18.18 -4.65 -18.67
N GLY A 69 -17.72 -3.78 -17.79
CA GLY A 69 -18.59 -2.75 -17.21
C GLY A 69 -17.91 -1.94 -16.11
N ALA A 70 -18.72 -1.15 -15.40
CA ALA A 70 -18.24 -0.36 -14.27
C ALA A 70 -17.93 -1.26 -13.06
N CYS A 71 -16.76 -1.01 -12.45
CA CYS A 71 -16.33 -1.61 -11.19
C CYS A 71 -17.46 -1.55 -10.14
N LYS A 72 -17.74 -2.68 -9.50
CA LYS A 72 -18.74 -2.84 -8.44
C LYS A 72 -18.15 -2.76 -7.05
N LEU A 73 -16.87 -3.08 -6.90
CA LEU A 73 -16.16 -3.11 -5.62
C LEU A 73 -15.01 -2.09 -5.63
N LEU A 74 -15.38 -0.80 -5.64
CA LEU A 74 -14.41 0.30 -5.56
C LEU A 74 -14.06 0.54 -4.09
N ASP A 75 -12.77 0.66 -3.80
CA ASP A 75 -12.23 0.65 -2.45
C ASP A 75 -11.06 1.64 -2.29
N PHE A 76 -10.76 1.99 -1.05
CA PHE A 76 -9.58 2.76 -0.68
C PHE A 76 -8.55 1.84 -0.01
N GLU A 77 -7.27 2.22 -0.08
CA GLU A 77 -6.21 1.64 0.74
C GLU A 77 -5.54 2.76 1.54
N LEU A 78 -5.62 2.68 2.87
CA LEU A 78 -4.97 3.66 3.74
C LEU A 78 -3.48 3.34 3.81
N GLU A 79 -2.66 4.22 3.25
CA GLU A 79 -1.22 4.03 3.18
C GLU A 79 -0.44 5.30 3.53
N MET A 80 0.86 5.09 3.76
CA MET A 80 1.85 6.15 3.72
C MET A 80 2.93 5.76 2.72
N ALA A 81 3.44 6.76 1.99
CA ALA A 81 4.55 6.58 1.07
C ALA A 81 5.71 7.47 1.46
N PHE A 82 6.92 7.08 1.07
CA PHE A 82 8.11 7.90 1.25
C PHE A 82 8.74 8.25 -0.10
N PHE A 83 9.33 9.43 -0.19
CA PHE A 83 10.12 9.85 -1.34
C PHE A 83 11.59 9.48 -1.13
N VAL A 84 12.18 8.89 -2.17
CA VAL A 84 13.63 8.70 -2.24
C VAL A 84 14.29 10.06 -2.44
N GLY A 85 15.32 10.35 -1.63
CA GLY A 85 16.22 11.48 -1.81
C GLY A 85 17.30 11.14 -2.85
N PRO A 86 18.58 11.02 -2.46
CA PRO A 86 19.60 10.47 -3.35
C PRO A 86 19.24 9.05 -3.81
N GLY A 87 19.37 8.75 -5.10
CA GLY A 87 19.25 7.39 -5.62
C GLY A 87 20.51 6.54 -5.39
N ASN A 88 20.52 5.35 -5.98
CA ASN A 88 21.70 4.48 -6.11
C ASN A 88 21.97 4.18 -7.59
N LYS A 89 23.19 3.72 -7.91
CA LYS A 89 23.52 3.29 -9.27
C LYS A 89 22.94 1.91 -9.57
N LEU A 90 22.60 1.67 -10.83
CA LEU A 90 22.14 0.35 -11.28
C LEU A 90 23.21 -0.70 -11.00
N GLY A 91 22.83 -1.77 -10.29
CA GLY A 91 23.74 -2.85 -9.88
C GLY A 91 24.47 -2.60 -8.55
N GLU A 92 24.29 -1.44 -7.91
CA GLU A 92 24.86 -1.11 -6.59
C GLU A 92 23.75 -1.08 -5.53
N PRO A 93 23.60 -2.13 -4.70
CA PRO A 93 22.60 -2.17 -3.63
C PRO A 93 22.86 -1.11 -2.56
N ILE A 94 21.78 -0.62 -1.92
CA ILE A 94 21.87 0.20 -0.71
C ILE A 94 21.96 -0.74 0.50
N PRO A 95 23.07 -0.76 1.26
CA PRO A 95 23.13 -1.52 2.51
C PRO A 95 22.08 -0.97 3.48
N ILE A 96 21.39 -1.84 4.23
CA ILE A 96 20.31 -1.41 5.14
C ILE A 96 20.77 -0.37 6.17
N SER A 97 22.03 -0.42 6.60
CA SER A 97 22.64 0.56 7.50
C SER A 97 22.66 1.98 6.93
N LYS A 98 22.57 2.14 5.61
CA LYS A 98 22.54 3.43 4.90
C LYS A 98 21.16 3.79 4.38
N ALA A 99 20.16 2.91 4.47
CA ALA A 99 18.84 3.15 3.88
C ALA A 99 18.19 4.47 4.37
N HIS A 100 18.40 4.82 5.64
CA HIS A 100 17.90 6.07 6.23
C HIS A 100 18.43 7.34 5.53
N GLU A 101 19.64 7.29 4.95
CA GLU A 101 20.24 8.42 4.20
C GLU A 101 19.54 8.69 2.86
N HIS A 102 18.74 7.73 2.38
CA HIS A 102 18.07 7.78 1.08
C HIS A 102 16.58 8.14 1.18
N ILE A 103 16.03 8.36 2.37
CA ILE A 103 14.61 8.66 2.57
C ILE A 103 14.44 10.13 2.88
N PHE A 104 13.85 10.89 1.95
CA PHE A 104 13.66 12.33 2.10
C PHE A 104 12.54 12.67 3.08
N GLY A 105 11.38 12.05 2.92
CA GLY A 105 10.20 12.33 3.73
C GLY A 105 8.98 11.55 3.29
N MET A 106 7.89 11.68 4.04
CA MET A 106 6.67 10.89 3.88
C MET A 106 5.46 11.72 3.48
N VAL A 107 4.49 11.05 2.84
CA VAL A 107 3.16 11.57 2.49
C VAL A 107 2.09 10.55 2.89
N LEU A 108 0.86 11.04 3.07
CA LEU A 108 -0.32 10.16 3.06
C LEU A 108 -0.59 9.70 1.64
N MET A 109 -1.11 8.48 1.53
CA MET A 109 -1.43 7.87 0.26
C MET A 109 -2.74 7.09 0.32
N ASN A 110 -3.49 7.16 -0.77
CA ASN A 110 -4.64 6.32 -1.03
C ASN A 110 -4.46 5.60 -2.37
N ASP A 111 -4.19 4.30 -2.32
CA ASP A 111 -4.09 3.46 -3.52
C ASP A 111 -5.46 2.89 -3.89
N TRP A 112 -6.20 3.69 -4.69
CA TRP A 112 -7.57 3.35 -5.05
C TRP A 112 -7.61 2.02 -5.78
N SER A 113 -8.57 1.19 -5.39
CA SER A 113 -8.59 -0.20 -5.80
C SER A 113 -9.95 -0.62 -6.34
N ALA A 114 -9.97 -1.30 -7.48
CA ALA A 114 -11.14 -1.93 -8.06
C ALA A 114 -11.05 -3.45 -7.85
N ARG A 115 -11.62 -3.94 -6.74
CA ARG A 115 -11.37 -5.30 -6.23
C ARG A 115 -11.87 -6.42 -7.15
N ASP A 116 -12.98 -6.18 -7.84
CA ASP A 116 -13.57 -7.12 -8.78
C ASP A 116 -12.77 -7.23 -10.09
N ILE A 117 -12.20 -6.12 -10.57
CA ILE A 117 -11.24 -6.12 -11.67
C ILE A 117 -9.95 -6.82 -11.23
N GLN A 118 -9.40 -6.42 -10.08
CA GLN A 118 -8.16 -6.96 -9.51
C GLN A 118 -8.24 -8.48 -9.32
N LYS A 119 -9.33 -9.00 -8.71
CA LYS A 119 -9.52 -10.44 -8.48
C LYS A 119 -9.44 -11.25 -9.78
N TRP A 120 -9.94 -10.70 -10.89
CA TRP A 120 -9.95 -11.39 -12.18
C TRP A 120 -8.59 -11.36 -12.87
N GLU A 121 -7.84 -10.26 -12.77
CA GLU A 121 -6.60 -10.07 -13.54
C GLU A 121 -5.31 -10.52 -12.83
N TYR A 122 -5.28 -10.56 -11.49
CA TYR A 122 -4.00 -10.51 -10.76
C TYR A 122 -3.16 -11.79 -10.84
N VAL A 123 -3.73 -12.91 -11.25
CA VAL A 123 -2.99 -14.18 -11.38
C VAL A 123 -2.51 -14.34 -12.82
N PRO A 124 -1.21 -14.60 -13.07
CA PRO A 124 -0.12 -14.73 -12.10
C PRO A 124 0.72 -13.45 -11.89
N LEU A 125 0.39 -12.36 -12.59
CA LEU A 125 1.32 -11.22 -12.78
C LEU A 125 1.20 -10.10 -11.74
N GLY A 126 0.28 -10.22 -10.79
CA GLY A 126 0.00 -9.23 -9.78
C GLY A 126 -1.05 -8.19 -10.20
N PRO A 127 -1.40 -7.27 -9.28
CA PRO A 127 -2.38 -6.21 -9.53
C PRO A 127 -1.96 -5.30 -10.69
N PHE A 128 -2.90 -4.90 -11.54
CA PHE A 128 -2.63 -4.05 -12.70
C PHE A 128 -3.70 -2.97 -12.90
N LEU A 129 -4.73 -3.20 -13.72
CA LEU A 129 -5.79 -2.22 -13.99
C LEU A 129 -6.69 -2.00 -12.77
N GLY A 130 -6.73 -2.97 -11.86
CA GLY A 130 -7.37 -2.85 -10.56
C GLY A 130 -6.75 -1.78 -9.66
N LYS A 131 -5.59 -1.23 -10.01
CA LYS A 131 -4.84 -0.21 -9.26
C LYS A 131 -4.50 1.03 -10.10
N SER A 132 -4.08 0.84 -11.35
CA SER A 132 -3.46 1.88 -12.18
C SER A 132 -4.40 3.00 -12.65
N PHE A 133 -5.65 3.03 -12.21
CA PHE A 133 -6.64 4.04 -12.60
C PHE A 133 -6.55 5.31 -11.74
N GLY A 134 -5.92 5.25 -10.56
CA GLY A 134 -5.68 6.42 -9.74
C GLY A 134 -5.06 6.08 -8.39
N THR A 135 -3.99 6.78 -8.05
CA THR A 135 -3.38 6.75 -6.71
C THR A 135 -3.30 8.19 -6.24
N THR A 136 -3.77 8.50 -5.03
CA THR A 136 -3.76 9.87 -4.51
C THR A 136 -2.71 10.03 -3.42
N ILE A 137 -1.90 11.09 -3.49
CA ILE A 137 -0.98 11.47 -2.40
C ILE A 137 -1.30 12.85 -1.83
N SER A 138 -1.00 13.05 -0.54
CA SER A 138 -1.04 14.39 0.07
C SER A 138 0.04 15.30 -0.54
N PRO A 139 -0.21 16.62 -0.66
CA PRO A 139 0.71 17.54 -1.34
C PRO A 139 1.98 17.87 -0.54
N TRP A 140 1.95 17.70 0.79
CA TRP A 140 3.04 18.11 1.66
C TRP A 140 3.88 16.91 2.07
N VAL A 141 5.14 16.91 1.64
CA VAL A 141 6.13 15.92 2.05
C VAL A 141 6.69 16.31 3.41
N VAL A 142 6.42 15.51 4.44
CA VAL A 142 6.95 15.73 5.79
C VAL A 142 8.37 15.15 5.84
N PRO A 143 9.41 15.96 6.08
CA PRO A 143 10.79 15.46 6.07
C PRO A 143 11.02 14.46 7.21
N MET A 144 11.90 13.48 6.99
CA MET A 144 12.19 12.46 8.02
C MET A 144 12.69 13.06 9.33
N ASP A 145 13.48 14.14 9.28
CA ASP A 145 13.95 14.87 10.47
C ASP A 145 12.80 15.35 11.36
N ALA A 146 11.67 15.74 10.78
CA ALA A 146 10.47 16.14 11.54
C ALA A 146 9.73 14.95 12.15
N LEU A 147 9.92 13.74 11.60
CA LEU A 147 9.31 12.50 12.07
C LEU A 147 10.18 11.78 13.11
N MET A 148 11.50 12.04 13.15
CA MET A 148 12.42 11.39 14.10
C MET A 148 12.01 11.49 15.58
N PRO A 149 11.44 12.60 16.10
CA PRO A 149 10.93 12.65 17.46
C PRO A 149 9.81 11.65 17.76
N PHE A 150 9.16 11.11 16.73
CA PHE A 150 8.08 10.12 16.81
C PHE A 150 8.53 8.70 16.45
N ALA A 151 9.83 8.47 16.28
CA ALA A 151 10.38 7.15 16.06
C ALA A 151 10.21 6.27 17.32
N VAL A 152 9.79 5.03 17.11
CA VAL A 152 9.58 4.02 18.15
C VAL A 152 10.31 2.72 17.77
N SER A 153 10.43 1.80 18.73
CA SER A 153 11.00 0.48 18.51
C SER A 153 10.30 -0.25 17.36
N ASN A 154 11.08 -0.94 16.54
CA ASN A 154 10.54 -1.76 15.45
C ASN A 154 9.78 -2.97 16.03
N PRO A 155 8.68 -3.42 15.38
CA PRO A 155 8.01 -4.66 15.77
C PRO A 155 8.99 -5.85 15.73
N GLU A 156 8.87 -6.76 16.70
CA GLU A 156 9.63 -8.00 16.68
C GLU A 156 9.25 -8.84 15.45
N GLN A 157 10.26 -9.34 14.74
CA GLN A 157 10.08 -10.18 13.56
C GLN A 157 10.42 -11.62 13.88
N ASP A 158 9.43 -12.50 13.71
CA ASP A 158 9.57 -13.95 13.83
C ASP A 158 9.01 -14.62 12.55
N PRO A 159 9.84 -15.34 11.77
CA PRO A 159 11.27 -15.58 11.98
C PRO A 159 12.14 -14.32 11.82
N LYS A 160 13.34 -14.36 12.39
CA LYS A 160 14.36 -13.33 12.14
C LYS A 160 14.66 -13.26 10.64
N PRO A 161 14.63 -12.08 10.01
CA PRO A 161 14.92 -11.96 8.59
C PRO A 161 16.40 -12.25 8.29
N LEU A 162 16.73 -12.43 7.01
CA LEU A 162 18.11 -12.60 6.57
C LEU A 162 18.97 -11.37 6.94
N PRO A 163 20.30 -11.54 7.10
CA PRO A 163 21.17 -10.46 7.60
C PRO A 163 21.08 -9.13 6.85
N TYR A 164 20.82 -9.14 5.54
CA TYR A 164 20.71 -7.92 4.74
C TYR A 164 19.47 -7.06 5.06
N LEU A 165 18.48 -7.62 5.75
CA LEU A 165 17.26 -6.96 6.20
C LEU A 165 17.28 -6.64 7.72
N CYS A 166 18.34 -6.98 8.44
CA CYS A 166 18.45 -6.73 9.87
C CYS A 166 19.01 -5.33 10.15
N HIS A 167 18.37 -4.58 11.06
CA HIS A 167 18.88 -3.31 11.58
C HIS A 167 18.44 -3.09 13.02
N ASP A 168 19.28 -2.40 13.81
CA ASP A 168 18.98 -2.08 15.22
C ASP A 168 18.40 -0.66 15.38
N GLN A 169 18.44 0.15 14.32
CA GLN A 169 17.92 1.52 14.33
C GLN A 169 16.39 1.53 14.48
N PRO A 170 15.81 2.21 15.48
CA PRO A 170 14.37 2.46 15.54
C PRO A 170 13.92 3.25 14.31
N TYR A 171 13.02 2.66 13.52
CA TYR A 171 12.57 3.23 12.24
C TYR A 171 11.10 2.94 11.94
N THR A 172 10.33 2.65 12.99
CA THR A 172 8.87 2.65 12.99
C THR A 172 8.42 3.99 13.58
N PHE A 173 7.32 4.56 13.09
CA PHE A 173 6.91 5.92 13.48
C PHE A 173 5.49 5.94 14.04
N ASP A 174 5.31 6.62 15.17
CA ASP A 174 4.00 6.85 15.78
C ASP A 174 3.25 7.96 15.04
N ILE A 175 2.45 7.55 14.05
CA ILE A 175 1.68 8.45 13.20
C ILE A 175 0.23 7.98 13.23
N ASN A 176 -0.63 8.73 13.93
CA ASN A 176 -2.05 8.42 13.99
C ASN A 176 -2.72 8.72 12.65
N LEU A 177 -3.36 7.70 12.07
CA LEU A 177 -4.02 7.78 10.77
C LEU A 177 -5.52 7.66 10.92
N SER A 178 -6.27 8.38 10.10
CA SER A 178 -7.73 8.33 10.09
C SER A 178 -8.28 8.47 8.67
N VAL A 179 -9.32 7.71 8.35
CA VAL A 179 -10.07 7.85 7.09
C VAL A 179 -11.50 8.24 7.41
N ALA A 180 -11.99 9.26 6.70
CA ALA A 180 -13.38 9.66 6.75
C ALA A 180 -14.02 9.56 5.37
N LEU A 181 -15.29 9.18 5.33
CA LEU A 181 -16.08 9.05 4.12
C LEU A 181 -17.32 9.95 4.21
N LYS A 182 -17.60 10.67 3.13
CA LYS A 182 -18.76 11.57 3.02
C LYS A 182 -19.52 11.26 1.74
N GLY A 183 -20.73 10.73 1.87
CA GLY A 183 -21.66 10.56 0.75
C GLY A 183 -22.16 11.90 0.23
N GLU A 184 -22.62 11.95 -1.03
CA GLU A 184 -22.99 13.20 -1.73
C GLU A 184 -24.06 14.04 -1.02
N GLY A 185 -25.00 13.40 -0.33
CA GLY A 185 -26.06 14.07 0.43
C GLY A 185 -25.73 14.32 1.91
N MET A 186 -24.55 13.91 2.39
CA MET A 186 -24.19 14.06 3.80
C MET A 186 -23.70 15.49 4.09
N SER A 187 -24.07 16.05 5.23
CA SER A 187 -23.54 17.34 5.71
C SER A 187 -22.15 17.19 6.34
N GLN A 188 -21.89 16.07 7.04
CA GLN A 188 -20.64 15.76 7.73
C GLN A 188 -20.04 14.44 7.22
N ALA A 189 -18.72 14.31 7.27
CA ALA A 189 -18.04 13.06 6.98
C ALA A 189 -18.09 12.12 8.20
N ALA A 190 -18.20 10.81 7.99
CA ALA A 190 -18.10 9.81 9.04
C ALA A 190 -16.69 9.21 9.07
N THR A 191 -16.04 9.16 10.23
CA THR A 191 -14.77 8.44 10.40
C THR A 191 -15.02 6.93 10.33
N ILE A 192 -14.42 6.27 9.33
CA ILE A 192 -14.59 4.84 9.07
C ILE A 192 -13.37 3.99 9.44
N CYS A 193 -12.20 4.63 9.62
CA CYS A 193 -10.98 3.96 10.06
C CYS A 193 -10.18 4.89 10.97
N ARG A 194 -9.65 4.33 12.06
CA ARG A 194 -8.56 4.90 12.86
C ARG A 194 -7.49 3.82 12.98
N SER A 195 -6.26 4.17 12.63
CA SER A 195 -5.10 3.29 12.67
C SER A 195 -3.88 4.07 13.13
N ASN A 196 -2.74 3.41 13.17
CA ASN A 196 -1.43 4.05 13.28
C ASN A 196 -0.49 3.46 12.21
N PHE A 197 0.61 4.15 11.91
CA PHE A 197 1.67 3.63 11.06
C PHE A 197 2.56 2.60 11.78
N LYS A 198 2.67 2.67 13.12
CA LYS A 198 3.36 1.68 13.95
C LYS A 198 2.59 0.37 14.15
#